data_AF-A0AA88LZH9-F1
#
_entry.id   AF-A0AA88LZH9-F1
#
_cell.length_a   1.000
_cell.length_b   1.000
_cell.length_c   1.000
_cell.angle_alpha   90.00
_cell.angle_beta   90.00
_cell.angle_gamma   90.00
#
_symmetry.space_group_name_H-M   'P 1'
#
loop_
_entity.id
_entity.type
_entity.pdbx_description
1 polymer ?
#
loop_
_entity_poly.entity_id
_entity_poly.type
_entity_poly.pdbx_seq_one_letter_code
_entity_poly.pdbx_strand_id
1 'polypeptide(L)'
;MPTFIFLSWLIGVCLAVDVHQTPSAIIRRQGDKVQLVCTHEKTDYTLMQWYQKSPGDQALKRIGHVSYSIVEHEKSFQEHFNITGDLGGETAKNGSLFIDDLKAPEHTAVYYCAASYAH
;
A
#
# COMPACT_ATOMS: atom_id res chain seq x y z
N MET A 1 -2.66 42.14 -41.32
CA MET A 1 -2.73 40.66 -41.17
C MET A 1 -2.62 40.35 -39.69
N PRO A 2 -3.65 39.79 -39.03
CA PRO A 2 -3.51 39.39 -37.63
C PRO A 2 -2.93 37.97 -37.57
N THR A 3 -1.89 37.80 -36.76
CA THR A 3 -1.26 36.51 -36.48
C THR A 3 -2.05 35.83 -35.36
N PHE A 4 -2.76 34.74 -35.68
CA PHE A 4 -3.44 33.92 -34.68
C PHE A 4 -2.42 32.97 -34.02
N ILE A 5 -2.17 33.14 -32.72
CA ILE A 5 -1.39 32.19 -31.92
C ILE A 5 -2.36 31.13 -31.39
N PHE A 6 -2.29 29.92 -31.94
CA PHE A 6 -2.97 28.75 -31.37
C PHE A 6 -2.14 28.23 -30.18
N LEU A 7 -2.53 28.55 -28.95
CA LEU A 7 -2.07 27.81 -27.78
C LEU A 7 -2.71 26.41 -27.82
N SER A 8 -1.96 25.43 -28.31
CA SER A 8 -2.33 24.02 -28.20
C SER A 8 -2.26 23.61 -26.72
N TRP A 9 -3.42 23.46 -26.09
CA TRP A 9 -3.55 22.93 -24.74
C TRP A 9 -3.37 21.41 -24.84
N LEU A 10 -2.14 20.94 -24.67
CA LEU A 10 -1.88 19.50 -24.52
C LEU A 10 -2.48 19.06 -23.19
N ILE A 11 -3.70 18.52 -23.24
CA ILE A 11 -4.34 17.82 -22.12
C ILE A 11 -3.55 16.54 -21.93
N GLY A 12 -2.54 16.57 -21.05
CA GLY A 12 -1.80 15.39 -20.64
C GLY A 12 -2.69 14.50 -19.80
N VAL A 13 -3.04 13.30 -20.31
CA VAL A 13 -3.73 12.28 -19.53
C VAL A 13 -2.68 11.59 -18.66
N CYS A 14 -2.75 11.79 -17.33
CA CYS A 14 -1.97 11.03 -16.37
C CYS A 14 -2.74 9.77 -15.98
N LEU A 15 -2.26 8.59 -16.37
CA LEU A 15 -2.80 7.32 -15.91
C LEU A 15 -2.23 7.02 -14.52
N ALA A 16 -2.88 7.52 -13.47
CA ALA A 16 -2.58 7.11 -12.11
C ALA A 16 -3.32 5.80 -11.80
N VAL A 17 -2.67 4.90 -11.06
CA VAL A 17 -3.35 3.73 -10.49
C VAL A 17 -4.10 4.19 -9.26
N ASP A 18 -5.38 3.85 -9.20
CA ASP A 18 -6.19 4.03 -8.00
C ASP A 18 -5.94 2.86 -7.05
N VAL A 19 -5.36 3.17 -5.88
CA VAL A 19 -5.06 2.20 -4.82
C VAL A 19 -5.97 2.51 -3.65
N HIS A 20 -6.84 1.56 -3.33
CA HIS A 20 -7.83 1.70 -2.28
C HIS A 20 -7.42 0.94 -1.02
N GLN A 21 -7.22 1.66 0.09
CA GLN A 21 -6.87 1.10 1.39
C GLN A 21 -8.00 1.28 2.41
N THR A 22 -8.37 0.22 3.12
CA THR A 22 -9.40 0.24 4.16
C THR A 22 -8.98 -0.52 5.41
N PRO A 23 -9.44 -0.09 6.60
CA PRO A 23 -10.11 1.18 6.89
C PRO A 23 -9.12 2.37 6.78
N SER A 24 -9.65 3.59 6.64
CA SER A 24 -8.83 4.82 6.61
C SER A 24 -8.29 5.23 7.97
N ALA A 25 -8.97 4.86 9.06
CA ALA A 25 -8.54 5.08 10.43
C ALA A 25 -9.12 3.99 11.35
N ILE A 26 -8.33 3.56 12.34
CA ILE A 26 -8.72 2.54 13.31
C ILE A 26 -8.20 2.94 14.69
N ILE A 27 -9.03 2.76 15.71
CA ILE A 27 -8.65 2.85 17.12
C ILE A 27 -9.08 1.54 17.80
N ARG A 28 -8.12 0.86 18.41
CA ARG A 28 -8.27 -0.45 19.06
C ARG A 28 -7.46 -0.51 20.36
N ARG A 29 -7.72 -1.52 21.17
CA ARG A 29 -7.04 -1.73 22.46
C ARG A 29 -5.73 -2.50 22.25
N GLN A 30 -4.83 -2.42 23.23
CA GLN A 30 -3.65 -3.29 23.23
C GLN A 30 -4.08 -4.76 23.23
N GLY A 31 -3.33 -5.60 22.51
CA GLY A 31 -3.62 -7.02 22.33
C GLY A 31 -4.66 -7.33 21.25
N ASP A 32 -5.40 -6.33 20.74
CA ASP A 32 -6.35 -6.55 19.64
C ASP A 32 -5.61 -6.93 18.34
N LYS A 33 -6.32 -7.63 17.46
CA LYS A 33 -5.91 -7.86 16.06
C LYS A 33 -6.53 -6.81 15.14
N VAL A 34 -5.73 -6.30 14.20
CA VAL A 34 -6.18 -5.39 13.14
C VAL A 34 -5.89 -5.99 11.77
N GLN A 35 -6.79 -5.72 10.82
CA GLN A 35 -6.58 -5.97 9.40
C GLN A 35 -6.69 -4.64 8.64
N LEU A 36 -5.69 -4.38 7.81
CA LEU A 36 -5.72 -3.38 6.76
C LEU A 36 -5.79 -4.10 5.43
N VAL A 37 -6.67 -3.66 4.54
CA VAL A 37 -6.88 -4.22 3.22
C VAL A 37 -6.47 -3.18 2.18
N CYS A 38 -5.76 -3.60 1.15
CA CYS A 38 -5.35 -2.77 0.03
C CYS A 38 -5.75 -3.45 -1.29
N THR A 39 -6.37 -2.70 -2.18
CA THR A 39 -6.87 -3.20 -3.47
C THR A 39 -6.58 -2.23 -4.61
N HIS A 40 -6.44 -2.73 -5.83
CA HIS A 40 -6.37 -1.92 -7.04
C HIS A 40 -6.78 -2.72 -8.29
N GLU A 41 -7.25 -2.02 -9.32
CA GLU A 41 -7.74 -2.62 -10.56
C GLU A 41 -6.66 -2.86 -11.62
N LYS A 42 -5.43 -2.40 -11.37
CA LYS A 42 -4.30 -2.52 -12.30
C LYS A 42 -3.77 -3.96 -12.31
N THR A 43 -4.16 -4.77 -13.30
CA THR A 43 -3.94 -6.24 -13.30
C THR A 43 -2.48 -6.66 -13.48
N ASP A 44 -1.67 -5.84 -14.15
CA ASP A 44 -0.25 -6.05 -14.39
C ASP A 44 0.64 -5.56 -13.23
N TYR A 45 0.06 -4.97 -12.19
CA TYR A 45 0.78 -4.62 -10.96
C TYR A 45 0.75 -5.83 -10.01
N THR A 46 1.80 -6.62 -10.08
CA THR A 46 1.92 -7.89 -9.36
C THR A 46 2.77 -7.79 -8.09
N LEU A 47 3.16 -6.58 -7.67
CA LEU A 47 3.89 -6.30 -6.44
C LEU A 47 3.10 -5.32 -5.56
N MET A 48 2.86 -5.68 -4.30
CA MET A 48 2.27 -4.77 -3.31
C MET A 48 3.15 -4.71 -2.06
N GLN A 49 3.60 -3.50 -1.73
CA GLN A 49 4.45 -3.24 -0.58
C GLN A 49 3.64 -2.61 0.56
N TRP A 50 4.04 -2.91 1.79
CA TRP A 50 3.49 -2.33 3.00
C TRP A 50 4.54 -1.55 3.77
N TYR A 51 4.17 -0.36 4.23
CA TYR A 51 5.02 0.54 4.97
C TYR A 51 4.36 1.04 6.25
N GLN A 52 5.18 1.31 7.26
CA GLN A 52 4.81 1.98 8.49
C GLN A 52 5.51 3.34 8.57
N LYS A 53 4.76 4.37 8.95
CA LYS A 53 5.29 5.68 9.31
C LYS A 53 4.92 6.02 10.76
N SER A 54 5.88 5.86 11.67
CA SER A 54 5.68 6.20 13.08
C SER A 54 5.55 7.73 13.27
N PRO A 55 4.87 8.19 14.35
CA PRO A 55 4.83 9.60 14.72
C PRO A 55 6.24 10.19 14.86
N GLY A 56 6.50 11.32 14.22
CA GLY A 56 7.80 11.99 14.24
C GLY A 56 8.81 11.50 13.19
N ASP A 57 8.64 10.29 12.63
CA ASP A 57 9.53 9.78 11.58
C ASP A 57 9.34 10.56 10.27
N GLN A 58 10.43 10.82 9.55
CA GLN A 58 10.38 11.39 8.20
C GLN A 58 10.33 10.28 7.13
N ALA A 59 11.00 9.16 7.38
CA ALA A 59 11.08 8.03 6.46
C ALA A 59 9.97 7.02 6.69
N LEU A 60 9.59 6.31 5.62
CA LEU A 60 8.76 5.12 5.68
C LEU A 60 9.63 3.91 6.01
N LYS A 61 9.24 3.12 7.01
CA LYS A 61 9.84 1.82 7.30
C LYS A 61 9.09 0.77 6.50
N ARG A 62 9.82 -0.04 5.74
CA ARG A 62 9.23 -1.15 4.98
C ARG A 62 8.91 -2.30 5.92
N ILE A 63 7.68 -2.79 5.88
CA ILE A 63 7.23 -3.97 6.65
C ILE A 63 7.53 -5.24 5.85
N GLY A 64 7.20 -5.21 4.57
CA GLY A 64 7.29 -6.36 3.69
C GLY A 64 6.47 -6.15 2.42
N HIS A 65 6.26 -7.23 1.68
CA HIS A 65 5.50 -7.21 0.44
C HIS A 65 4.89 -8.56 0.10
N VAL A 66 3.99 -8.53 -0.88
CA VAL A 66 3.58 -9.69 -1.67
C VAL A 66 3.93 -9.45 -3.14
N SER A 67 4.58 -10.42 -3.78
CA SER A 67 4.94 -10.43 -5.20
C SER A 67 4.34 -11.68 -5.85
N TYR A 68 3.41 -11.51 -6.78
CA TYR A 68 2.49 -12.56 -7.21
C TYR A 68 1.82 -13.19 -5.98
N SER A 69 2.18 -14.41 -5.60
CA SER A 69 1.67 -15.10 -4.41
C SER A 69 2.75 -15.33 -3.35
N ILE A 70 3.95 -14.75 -3.52
CA ILE A 70 5.10 -14.90 -2.63
C ILE A 70 5.10 -13.73 -1.65
N VAL A 71 5.15 -14.03 -0.36
CA VAL A 71 5.16 -13.03 0.72
C VAL A 71 6.54 -12.98 1.36
N GLU A 72 7.06 -11.78 1.58
CA GLU A 72 8.30 -11.57 2.33
C GLU A 72 8.16 -10.43 3.33
N HIS A 73 8.75 -10.63 4.51
CA HIS A 73 8.77 -9.67 5.61
C HIS A 73 10.19 -9.25 5.96
N GLU A 74 10.35 -7.97 6.27
CA GLU A 74 11.56 -7.50 6.94
C GLU A 74 11.66 -8.12 8.33
N LYS A 75 12.86 -8.55 8.73
CA LYS A 75 13.08 -9.33 9.96
C LYS A 75 12.52 -8.64 11.22
N SER A 76 12.59 -7.31 11.29
CA SER A 76 12.11 -6.54 12.43
C SER A 76 10.58 -6.53 12.58
N PHE A 77 9.83 -6.98 11.58
CA PHE A 77 8.36 -6.95 11.57
C PHE A 77 7.71 -8.34 11.69
N GLN A 78 8.49 -9.42 11.65
CA GLN A 78 7.97 -10.79 11.58
C GLN A 78 7.19 -11.25 12.83
N GLU A 79 7.37 -10.61 13.99
CA GLU A 79 6.71 -11.02 15.23
C GLU A 79 5.21 -10.67 15.26
N HIS A 80 4.85 -9.46 14.82
CA HIS A 80 3.50 -8.91 14.96
C HIS A 80 2.78 -8.62 13.65
N PHE A 81 3.50 -8.64 12.53
CA PHE A 81 2.94 -8.28 11.24
C PHE A 81 2.90 -9.49 10.31
N ASN A 82 1.73 -9.70 9.71
CA ASN A 82 1.53 -10.74 8.71
C ASN A 82 0.92 -10.15 7.44
N ILE A 83 1.49 -10.48 6.28
CA ILE A 83 1.01 -10.02 4.98
C ILE A 83 0.37 -11.21 4.28
N THR A 84 -0.76 -10.97 3.64
CA THR A 84 -1.46 -11.98 2.83
C THR A 84 -1.93 -11.33 1.54
N GLY A 85 -2.14 -12.14 0.52
CA GLY A 85 -2.64 -11.68 -0.78
C GLY A 85 -2.21 -12.62 -1.88
N ASP A 86 -2.90 -12.54 -3.01
CA ASP A 86 -2.48 -13.15 -4.26
C ASP A 86 -2.67 -12.10 -5.35
N LEU A 87 -1.56 -11.69 -5.94
CA LEU A 87 -1.51 -10.70 -6.99
C LEU A 87 -1.32 -11.34 -8.38
N GLY A 88 -1.49 -12.65 -8.50
CA GLY A 88 -1.50 -13.36 -9.79
C GLY A 88 -2.72 -13.05 -10.65
N GLY A 89 -2.68 -13.51 -11.91
CA GLY A 89 -3.81 -13.49 -12.84
C GLY A 89 -4.22 -12.09 -13.35
N GLU A 90 -5.38 -12.02 -13.99
CA GLU A 90 -5.89 -10.84 -14.71
C GLU A 90 -7.07 -10.16 -14.00
N THR A 91 -7.14 -10.28 -12.67
CA THR A 91 -8.23 -9.71 -11.86
C THR A 91 -7.73 -8.60 -10.94
N ALA A 92 -8.67 -7.88 -10.32
CA ALA A 92 -8.38 -6.90 -9.30
C ALA A 92 -7.50 -7.50 -8.21
N LYS A 93 -6.51 -6.72 -7.79
CA LYS A 93 -5.48 -7.15 -6.85
C LYS A 93 -5.91 -6.84 -5.43
N ASN A 94 -5.60 -7.74 -4.50
CA ASN A 94 -5.89 -7.59 -3.09
C ASN A 94 -4.72 -8.11 -2.26
N GLY A 95 -4.22 -7.27 -1.35
CA GLY A 95 -3.33 -7.67 -0.27
C GLY A 95 -3.86 -7.13 1.06
N SER A 96 -3.65 -7.89 2.13
CA SER A 96 -3.98 -7.50 3.49
C SER A 96 -2.76 -7.52 4.39
N LEU A 97 -2.65 -6.52 5.25
CA LEU A 97 -1.72 -6.47 6.37
C LEU A 97 -2.50 -6.74 7.66
N PHE A 98 -2.09 -7.78 8.39
CA PHE A 98 -2.55 -8.05 9.73
C PHE A 98 -1.51 -7.55 10.74
N ILE A 99 -2.00 -6.95 11.81
CA ILE A 99 -1.22 -6.56 12.97
C ILE A 99 -1.81 -7.31 14.17
N ASP A 100 -1.05 -8.27 14.67
CA ASP A 100 -1.42 -9.13 15.79
C ASP A 100 -0.82 -8.58 17.10
N ASP A 101 -1.51 -8.79 18.22
CA ASP A 101 -1.10 -8.34 19.56
C ASP A 101 -0.69 -6.85 19.57
N LEU A 102 -1.64 -5.95 19.31
CA LEU A 102 -1.34 -4.51 19.18
C LEU A 102 -0.57 -3.94 20.39
N LYS A 103 0.58 -3.31 20.13
CA LYS A 103 1.43 -2.64 21.13
C LYS A 103 1.45 -1.13 20.91
N ALA A 104 1.21 -0.35 21.97
CA ALA A 104 1.39 1.10 21.94
C ALA A 104 2.67 1.47 22.74
N PRO A 105 3.52 2.38 22.24
CA PRO A 105 3.30 3.25 21.07
C PRO A 105 3.73 2.64 19.72
N GLU A 106 4.37 1.48 19.70
CA GLU A 106 5.04 0.91 18.51
C GLU A 106 4.15 0.77 17.27
N HIS A 107 2.92 0.30 17.42
CA HIS A 107 1.96 0.10 16.33
C HIS A 107 1.05 1.33 16.11
N THR A 108 1.26 2.42 16.85
CA THR A 108 0.57 3.69 16.59
C THR A 108 1.30 4.40 15.46
N ALA A 109 0.79 4.27 14.24
CA ALA A 109 1.44 4.78 13.03
C ALA A 109 0.42 5.02 11.91
N VAL A 110 0.87 5.69 10.85
CA VAL A 110 0.18 5.66 9.55
C VAL A 110 0.75 4.52 8.72
N TYR A 111 -0.13 3.71 8.14
CA TYR A 111 0.24 2.57 7.32
C TYR A 111 -0.10 2.85 5.86
N TYR A 112 0.82 2.52 4.96
CA TYR A 112 0.67 2.74 3.52
C TYR A 112 0.90 1.44 2.77
N CYS A 113 -0.01 1.12 1.85
CA CYS A 113 0.27 0.20 0.77
C CYS A 113 0.69 0.94 -0.51
N ALA A 114 1.51 0.30 -1.33
CA ALA A 114 1.86 0.76 -2.66
C ALA A 114 1.87 -0.41 -3.64
N ALA A 115 1.44 -0.18 -4.87
CA ALA A 115 1.37 -1.20 -5.92
C ALA A 115 2.28 -0.84 -7.10
N SER A 116 2.94 -1.84 -7.68
CA SER A 116 3.79 -1.69 -8.86
C SER A 116 3.92 -3.00 -9.64
N TYR A 117 4.61 -2.95 -10.78
CA TYR A 117 5.15 -4.15 -11.40
C TYR A 117 6.13 -4.86 -10.45
N ALA A 118 6.19 -6.19 -10.52
CA ALA A 118 7.29 -6.95 -9.95
C ALA A 118 8.55 -6.74 -10.82
N HIS A 119 9.73 -6.72 -10.18
CA HIS A 119 11.02 -6.61 -10.85
C HIS A 119 11.53 -7.97 -11.34
#